data_AF-A0A1G0KS49-F1
#
_entry.id   AF-A0A1G0KS49-F1
#
_cell.length_a   1.000
_cell.length_b   1.000
_cell.length_c   1.000
_cell.angle_alpha   90.00
_cell.angle_beta   90.00
_cell.angle_gamma   90.00
#
_symmetry.space_group_name_H-M   'P 1'
#
loop_
_entity.id
_entity.type
_entity.pdbx_description
1 polymer ?
#
loop_
_entity_poly.entity_id
_entity_poly.type
_entity_poly.pdbx_seq_one_letter_code
_entity_poly.pdbx_strand_id
1 'polypeptide(L)'
;MSTEFIRRNSAAGMMPWLFRSYKNGDVRPGLSIIHGTSSGVRVEFSGPELLGADDLRVLQGLVSLATKPCELLRAELADAAMNEPTERAMRRMKLALGDDFVIKGSYAALAREIGHADLSDTRTLRACIERMCKVSAITEEGPEEARRQNASRLITDLGNAGNGTNGRLHVDVNPQITGIVLGLNTMRIDMDEVRALRSDPARLIYQRLCGWICPGKSGRISIGTLCSYVWLEDETCAAIRQRRVRARRALQEIIGLGWQVEEYEPGEYKITRPAANRQISRRKNCGLTSS
;
A
#
# COMPACT_ATOMS: atom_id res chain seq x y z
N MET A 1 -6.94 -28.62 -23.63
CA MET A 1 -7.38 -27.54 -22.71
C MET A 1 -6.15 -27.07 -21.97
N SER A 2 -5.57 -25.95 -22.40
CA SER A 2 -4.27 -25.50 -21.92
C SER A 2 -4.39 -24.93 -20.52
N THR A 3 -3.95 -25.70 -19.53
CA THR A 3 -3.62 -25.25 -18.18
C THR A 3 -2.39 -24.35 -18.27
N GLU A 4 -2.65 -23.06 -18.47
CA GLU A 4 -1.61 -22.04 -18.44
C GLU A 4 -1.12 -21.88 -17.00
N PHE A 5 0.10 -22.36 -16.75
CA PHE A 5 0.78 -22.24 -15.46
C PHE A 5 0.95 -20.76 -15.10
N ILE A 6 0.11 -20.25 -14.21
CA ILE A 6 0.32 -18.94 -13.58
C ILE A 6 1.60 -19.04 -12.75
N ARG A 7 2.68 -18.45 -13.26
CA ARG A 7 3.97 -18.31 -12.57
C ARG A 7 3.74 -17.76 -11.17
N ARG A 8 4.25 -18.50 -10.18
CA ARG A 8 4.28 -18.18 -8.75
C ARG A 8 4.78 -16.74 -8.55
N ASN A 9 3.85 -15.82 -8.32
CA ASN A 9 4.15 -14.41 -8.09
C ASN A 9 4.27 -14.23 -6.57
N SER A 10 5.45 -13.88 -6.05
CA SER A 10 5.67 -13.72 -4.60
C SER A 10 4.80 -12.62 -3.97
N ALA A 11 4.12 -11.81 -4.79
CA ALA A 11 3.08 -10.84 -4.38
C ALA A 11 1.70 -11.48 -4.16
N ALA A 12 1.55 -12.80 -4.24
CA ALA A 12 0.30 -13.54 -4.06
C ALA A 12 -0.30 -13.46 -2.63
N GLY A 13 0.37 -12.76 -1.71
CA GLY A 13 -0.17 -12.40 -0.39
C GLY A 13 -0.65 -10.95 -0.28
N MET A 14 -0.54 -10.13 -1.33
CA MET A 14 -0.99 -8.74 -1.29
C MET A 14 -2.32 -8.53 -1.99
N MET A 15 -3.08 -7.54 -1.55
CA MET A 15 -4.35 -7.16 -2.18
C MET A 15 -4.26 -5.81 -2.94
N PRO A 16 -3.76 -5.79 -4.19
CA PRO A 16 -3.77 -4.59 -5.04
C PRO A 16 -5.16 -4.03 -5.19
N TRP A 17 -6.09 -4.95 -5.22
CA TRP A 17 -7.43 -4.69 -5.64
C TRP A 17 -8.19 -3.87 -4.61
N LEU A 18 -7.68 -3.71 -3.38
CA LEU A 18 -8.36 -2.91 -2.37
C LEU A 18 -8.37 -1.40 -2.69
N PHE A 19 -7.32 -0.87 -3.34
CA PHE A 19 -7.18 0.56 -3.61
C PHE A 19 -7.25 0.89 -5.11
N ARG A 20 -7.89 2.00 -5.47
CA ARG A 20 -8.08 2.43 -6.87
C ARG A 20 -7.76 3.91 -7.10
N SER A 21 -7.52 4.25 -8.36
CA SER A 21 -7.46 5.65 -8.79
C SER A 21 -8.86 6.13 -9.13
N TYR A 22 -9.26 7.24 -8.52
CA TYR A 22 -10.52 7.94 -8.81
C TYR A 22 -10.24 9.30 -9.43
N LYS A 23 -11.17 9.81 -10.23
CA LYS A 23 -11.15 11.24 -10.55
C LYS A 23 -11.78 12.01 -9.39
N ASN A 24 -11.38 13.27 -9.24
CA ASN A 24 -12.00 14.16 -8.27
C ASN A 24 -13.51 14.27 -8.54
N GLY A 25 -14.33 13.97 -7.54
CA GLY A 25 -15.79 14.02 -7.62
C GLY A 25 -16.45 12.73 -8.13
N ASP A 26 -15.69 11.69 -8.47
CA ASP A 26 -16.29 10.39 -8.81
C ASP A 26 -16.98 9.78 -7.58
N VAL A 27 -18.18 9.23 -7.78
CA VAL A 27 -18.88 8.44 -6.77
C VAL A 27 -18.13 7.13 -6.57
N ARG A 28 -17.79 6.81 -5.33
CA ARG A 28 -17.10 5.56 -4.99
C ARG A 28 -18.12 4.42 -4.94
N PRO A 29 -17.93 3.34 -5.70
CA PRO A 29 -18.81 2.17 -5.61
C PRO A 29 -18.58 1.43 -4.29
N GLY A 30 -19.50 0.53 -3.93
CA GLY A 30 -19.34 -0.37 -2.79
C GLY A 30 -18.10 -1.25 -2.90
N LEU A 31 -17.46 -1.50 -1.77
CA LEU A 31 -16.34 -2.44 -1.67
C LEU A 31 -16.90 -3.85 -1.51
N SER A 32 -16.59 -4.73 -2.46
CA SER A 32 -16.78 -6.18 -2.34
C SER A 32 -15.68 -6.88 -3.14
N ILE A 33 -14.70 -7.44 -2.45
CA ILE A 33 -13.53 -8.08 -3.06
C ILE A 33 -13.23 -9.38 -2.36
N ILE A 34 -13.18 -10.47 -3.12
CA ILE A 34 -12.75 -11.78 -2.64
C ILE A 34 -11.39 -12.10 -3.24
N HIS A 35 -10.46 -12.55 -2.41
CA HIS A 35 -9.11 -12.91 -2.84
C HIS A 35 -8.63 -14.19 -2.14
N GLY A 36 -8.16 -15.14 -2.93
CA GLY A 36 -7.41 -16.30 -2.41
C GLY A 36 -5.92 -15.97 -2.38
N THR A 37 -5.31 -16.11 -1.21
CA THR A 37 -3.85 -15.99 -1.05
C THR A 37 -3.15 -17.29 -1.41
N SER A 38 -1.85 -17.24 -1.73
CA SER A 38 -1.05 -18.44 -2.02
C SER A 38 -0.90 -19.43 -0.85
N SER A 39 -1.25 -19.03 0.38
CA SER A 39 -1.26 -19.90 1.57
C SER A 39 -2.59 -20.64 1.76
N GLY A 40 -3.55 -20.51 0.84
CA GLY A 40 -4.87 -21.13 0.96
C GLY A 40 -5.85 -20.35 1.84
N VAL A 41 -5.45 -19.19 2.35
CA VAL A 41 -6.34 -18.28 3.08
C VAL A 41 -7.18 -17.50 2.08
N ARG A 42 -8.51 -17.58 2.20
CA ARG A 42 -9.43 -16.73 1.45
C ARG A 42 -9.77 -15.51 2.29
N VAL A 43 -9.72 -14.32 1.68
CA VAL A 43 -10.08 -13.07 2.35
C VAL A 43 -11.14 -12.35 1.53
N GLU A 44 -12.21 -11.98 2.20
CA GLU A 44 -13.29 -11.17 1.65
C GLU A 44 -13.32 -9.81 2.34
N PHE A 45 -13.21 -8.75 1.55
CA PHE A 45 -13.34 -7.37 2.01
C PHE A 45 -14.69 -6.80 1.60
N SER A 46 -15.37 -6.17 2.56
CA SER A 46 -16.64 -5.48 2.32
C SER A 46 -16.67 -4.11 2.98
N GLY A 47 -17.39 -3.17 2.36
CA GLY A 47 -17.54 -1.82 2.88
C GLY A 47 -18.42 -0.95 1.99
N PRO A 48 -18.86 0.22 2.49
CA PRO A 48 -19.76 1.10 1.75
C PRO A 48 -19.09 1.78 0.56
N GLU A 49 -17.77 1.98 0.60
CA GLU A 49 -17.00 2.66 -0.43
C GLU A 49 -15.68 1.93 -0.68
N LEU A 50 -15.32 1.79 -1.95
CA LEU A 50 -14.03 1.28 -2.39
C LEU A 50 -12.92 2.30 -2.08
N LEU A 51 -11.76 1.80 -1.64
CA LEU A 51 -10.67 2.64 -1.16
C LEU A 51 -9.85 3.23 -2.32
N GLY A 52 -9.33 4.43 -2.12
CA GLY A 52 -8.57 5.20 -3.09
C GLY A 52 -7.06 5.23 -2.83
N ALA A 53 -6.30 5.83 -3.74
CA ALA A 53 -4.87 6.06 -3.55
C ALA A 53 -4.57 7.02 -2.37
N ASP A 54 -5.52 7.88 -2.01
CA ASP A 54 -5.49 8.72 -0.81
C ASP A 54 -5.57 7.86 0.47
N ASP A 55 -6.51 6.92 0.52
CA ASP A 55 -6.66 5.98 1.64
C ASP A 55 -5.40 5.12 1.82
N LEU A 56 -4.82 4.62 0.71
CA LEU A 56 -3.55 3.87 0.74
C LEU A 56 -2.45 4.69 1.40
N ARG A 57 -2.31 5.96 0.98
CA ARG A 57 -1.26 6.86 1.48
C ARG A 57 -1.45 7.13 2.98
N VAL A 58 -2.69 7.31 3.43
CA VAL A 58 -3.03 7.46 4.85
C VAL A 58 -2.69 6.20 5.63
N LEU A 59 -3.05 5.02 5.13
CA LEU A 59 -2.73 3.74 5.78
C LEU A 59 -1.21 3.53 5.92
N GLN A 60 -0.45 3.82 4.86
CA GLN A 60 1.02 3.79 4.90
C GLN A 60 1.58 4.76 5.96
N GLY A 61 1.02 5.97 6.06
CA GLY A 61 1.38 6.95 7.09
C GLY A 61 1.10 6.46 8.51
N LEU A 62 -0.07 5.88 8.75
CA LEU A 62 -0.44 5.29 10.05
C LEU A 62 0.54 4.19 10.46
N VAL A 63 0.84 3.25 9.56
CA VAL A 63 1.81 2.18 9.83
C VAL A 63 3.22 2.72 10.03
N SER A 64 3.64 3.74 9.27
CA SER A 64 4.93 4.39 9.48
C SER A 64 5.01 5.02 10.87
N LEU A 65 3.97 5.74 11.31
CA LEU A 65 3.91 6.32 12.66
C LEU A 65 3.95 5.25 13.77
N ALA A 66 3.28 4.11 13.57
CA ALA A 66 3.29 3.00 14.52
C ALA A 66 4.67 2.33 14.63
N THR A 67 5.42 2.26 13.53
CA THR A 67 6.67 1.50 13.46
C THR A 67 7.93 2.34 13.73
N LYS A 68 7.85 3.67 13.64
CA LYS A 68 8.96 4.60 13.95
C LYS A 68 9.59 4.41 15.34
N PRO A 69 8.83 4.21 16.43
CA PRO A 69 9.42 3.97 17.76
C PRO A 69 10.18 2.64 17.85
N CYS A 70 9.95 1.72 16.90
CA CYS A 70 10.47 0.36 16.86
C CYS A 70 11.56 0.21 15.78
N GLU A 71 12.63 1.01 15.85
CA GLU A 71 13.79 0.88 14.94
C GLU A 71 14.49 -0.49 15.05
N LEU A 72 14.46 -1.13 16.22
CA LEU A 72 14.99 -2.48 16.47
C LEU A 72 14.17 -3.59 15.77
N LEU A 73 12.84 -3.50 15.81
CA LEU A 73 11.94 -4.44 15.14
C LEU A 73 12.13 -4.44 13.61
N ARG A 74 12.46 -3.26 13.05
CA ARG A 74 12.72 -3.06 11.62
C ARG A 74 13.96 -3.80 11.13
N ALA A 75 15.00 -3.92 11.94
CA ALA A 75 16.21 -4.66 11.61
C ALA A 75 15.98 -6.18 11.72
N GLU A 76 15.31 -6.62 12.80
CA GLU A 76 15.05 -8.04 13.05
C GLU A 76 14.03 -8.67 12.08
N LEU A 77 13.03 -7.90 11.63
CA LEU A 77 12.10 -8.35 10.59
C LEU A 77 12.75 -8.35 9.20
N ALA A 78 13.70 -7.44 8.93
CA ALA A 78 14.40 -7.37 7.65
C ALA A 78 15.32 -8.57 7.41
N ASP A 79 16.00 -9.07 8.44
CA ASP A 79 16.87 -10.25 8.35
C ASP A 79 16.07 -11.56 8.26
N ALA A 80 14.90 -11.64 8.91
CA ALA A 80 14.06 -12.85 8.91
C ALA A 80 13.21 -13.01 7.64
N ALA A 81 12.78 -11.91 7.02
CA ALA A 81 11.85 -11.90 5.88
C ALA A 81 12.42 -12.51 4.58
N MET A 82 13.73 -12.74 4.49
CA MET A 82 14.35 -13.17 3.23
C MET A 82 13.99 -14.61 2.84
N ASN A 83 13.59 -15.49 3.78
CA ASN A 83 13.33 -16.91 3.52
C ASN A 83 12.19 -17.55 4.34
N GLU A 84 11.44 -16.78 5.13
CA GLU A 84 10.47 -17.34 6.10
C GLU A 84 9.03 -17.38 5.53
N PRO A 85 8.24 -18.46 5.74
CA PRO A 85 6.85 -18.50 5.32
C PRO A 85 6.03 -17.34 5.92
N THR A 86 5.17 -16.72 5.11
CA THR A 86 4.37 -15.53 5.49
C THR A 86 3.69 -15.65 6.84
N GLU A 87 3.19 -16.84 7.19
CA GLU A 87 2.53 -17.15 8.47
C GLU A 87 3.44 -16.97 9.69
N ARG A 88 4.71 -17.36 9.59
CA ARG A 88 5.65 -17.29 10.70
C ARG A 88 6.15 -15.85 10.91
N ALA A 89 6.31 -15.10 9.82
CA ALA A 89 6.52 -13.66 9.88
C ALA A 89 5.30 -12.93 10.47
N MET A 90 4.06 -13.32 10.10
CA MET A 90 2.83 -12.77 10.71
C MET A 90 2.78 -13.06 12.21
N ARG A 91 3.14 -14.27 12.63
CA ARG A 91 3.16 -14.66 14.05
C ARG A 91 4.17 -13.85 14.84
N ARG A 92 5.37 -13.59 14.30
CA ARG A 92 6.36 -12.71 14.94
C ARG A 92 5.90 -11.26 14.98
N MET A 93 5.31 -10.75 13.90
CA MET A 93 4.76 -9.40 13.86
C MET A 93 3.65 -9.23 14.91
N LYS A 94 2.74 -10.20 15.01
CA LYS A 94 1.69 -10.26 16.03
C LYS A 94 2.26 -10.34 17.46
N LEU A 95 3.27 -11.18 17.67
CA LEU A 95 3.95 -11.28 18.97
C LEU A 95 4.67 -9.97 19.36
N ALA A 96 5.23 -9.27 18.38
CA ALA A 96 6.03 -8.08 18.61
C ALA A 96 5.20 -6.80 18.74
N LEU A 97 4.02 -6.75 18.12
CA LEU A 97 3.19 -5.54 18.03
C LEU A 97 1.85 -5.68 18.77
N GLY A 98 1.56 -6.87 19.35
CA GLY A 98 0.31 -7.15 20.05
C GLY A 98 -0.84 -7.49 19.10
N ASP A 99 -2.04 -7.67 19.69
CA ASP A 99 -3.26 -7.98 18.94
C ASP A 99 -3.80 -6.77 18.14
N ASP A 100 -3.48 -5.54 18.54
CA ASP A 100 -3.88 -4.29 17.87
C ASP A 100 -2.72 -3.27 17.81
N PHE A 101 -2.50 -2.63 16.64
CA PHE A 101 -1.51 -1.56 16.47
C PHE A 101 -2.13 -0.23 16.89
N VAL A 102 -1.83 0.22 18.10
CA VAL A 102 -2.32 1.51 18.62
C VAL A 102 -1.43 2.65 18.15
N ILE A 103 -1.95 3.55 17.31
CA ILE A 103 -1.28 4.78 16.87
C ILE A 103 -1.78 5.97 17.70
N LYS A 104 -0.88 6.55 18.48
CA LYS A 104 -1.11 7.79 19.24
C LYS A 104 -0.32 8.94 18.62
N GLY A 105 -0.99 10.04 18.28
CA GLY A 105 -0.33 11.20 17.69
C GLY A 105 -1.26 12.38 17.42
N SER A 106 -1.02 13.07 16.30
CA SER A 106 -1.87 14.14 15.81
C SER A 106 -2.09 14.01 14.31
N TYR A 107 -3.20 14.55 13.81
CA TYR A 107 -3.43 14.64 12.36
C TYR A 107 -2.33 15.42 11.65
N ALA A 108 -1.76 16.45 12.28
CA ALA A 108 -0.64 17.21 11.72
C ALA A 108 0.64 16.35 11.56
N ALA A 109 0.90 15.42 12.50
CA ALA A 109 2.01 14.48 12.37
C ALA A 109 1.78 13.48 11.22
N LEU A 110 0.56 12.97 11.08
CA LEU A 110 0.17 12.12 9.96
C LEU A 110 0.27 12.86 8.61
N ALA A 111 -0.25 14.08 8.55
CA ALA A 111 -0.17 14.96 7.38
C ALA A 111 1.29 15.15 6.93
N ARG A 112 2.18 15.48 7.87
CA ARG A 112 3.62 15.63 7.60
C ARG A 112 4.24 14.32 7.14
N GLU A 113 3.87 13.21 7.78
CA GLU A 113 4.43 11.90 7.46
C GLU A 113 4.11 11.48 6.03
N ILE A 114 2.88 11.70 5.60
CA ILE A 114 2.50 11.36 4.24
C ILE A 114 2.91 12.41 3.22
N GLY A 115 3.29 13.63 3.64
CA GLY A 115 3.59 14.77 2.76
C GLY A 115 2.34 15.47 2.23
N HIS A 116 1.29 15.55 3.05
CA HIS A 116 0.09 16.31 2.74
C HIS A 116 0.43 17.80 2.63
N ALA A 117 -0.10 18.48 1.61
CA ALA A 117 0.25 19.87 1.33
C ALA A 117 -0.22 20.82 2.44
N ASP A 118 -1.42 20.58 2.96
CA ASP A 118 -1.99 21.35 4.06
C ASP A 118 -1.94 20.52 5.35
N LEU A 119 -1.14 20.95 6.32
CA LEU A 119 -1.01 20.28 7.62
C LEU A 119 -2.20 20.56 8.56
N SER A 120 -3.01 21.57 8.24
CA SER A 120 -4.18 21.98 9.02
C SER A 120 -5.47 21.35 8.50
N ASP A 121 -5.52 20.93 7.22
CA ASP A 121 -6.63 20.17 6.67
C ASP A 121 -6.65 18.73 7.22
N THR A 122 -7.33 18.59 8.35
CA THR A 122 -7.57 17.29 8.98
C THR A 122 -8.81 16.59 8.45
N ARG A 123 -9.65 17.28 7.66
CA ARG A 123 -10.97 16.75 7.22
C ARG A 123 -10.78 15.62 6.21
N THR A 124 -9.89 15.83 5.24
CA THR A 124 -9.55 14.83 4.22
C THR A 124 -8.94 13.58 4.85
N LEU A 125 -8.00 13.74 5.78
CA LEU A 125 -7.39 12.64 6.51
C LEU A 125 -8.41 11.88 7.36
N ARG A 126 -9.27 12.60 8.10
CA ARG A 126 -10.34 12.02 8.89
C ARG A 126 -11.30 11.21 8.02
N ALA A 127 -11.72 11.75 6.88
CA ALA A 127 -12.58 11.04 5.94
C ALA A 127 -11.95 9.75 5.43
N CYS A 128 -10.63 9.73 5.16
CA CYS A 128 -9.93 8.49 4.78
C CYS A 128 -9.97 7.44 5.91
N ILE A 129 -9.68 7.86 7.15
CA ILE A 129 -9.69 6.95 8.30
C ILE A 129 -11.09 6.42 8.56
N GLU A 130 -12.11 7.30 8.56
CA GLU A 130 -13.51 6.91 8.75
C GLU A 130 -14.01 5.96 7.66
N ARG A 131 -13.56 6.11 6.40
CA ARG A 131 -13.84 5.12 5.34
C ARG A 131 -13.19 3.78 5.65
N MET A 132 -11.92 3.76 6.04
CA MET A 132 -11.21 2.52 6.40
C MET A 132 -11.81 1.84 7.65
N CYS A 133 -12.38 2.59 8.60
CA CYS A 133 -13.12 2.02 9.74
C CYS A 133 -14.35 1.20 9.32
N LYS A 134 -14.93 1.51 8.16
CA LYS A 134 -16.11 0.81 7.64
C LYS A 134 -15.75 -0.41 6.79
N VAL A 135 -14.45 -0.71 6.63
CA VAL A 135 -13.96 -1.87 5.89
C VAL A 135 -13.86 -3.07 6.82
N SER A 136 -14.68 -4.08 6.54
CA SER A 136 -14.65 -5.38 7.20
C SER A 136 -13.90 -6.39 6.34
N ALA A 137 -13.21 -7.32 6.99
CA ALA A 137 -12.53 -8.43 6.36
C ALA A 137 -12.96 -9.75 7.01
N ILE A 138 -13.38 -10.71 6.19
CA ILE A 138 -13.64 -12.09 6.60
C ILE A 138 -12.49 -12.94 6.06
N THR A 139 -11.71 -13.53 6.95
CA THR A 139 -10.64 -14.46 6.59
C THR A 139 -11.09 -15.88 6.83
N GLU A 140 -10.88 -16.76 5.86
CA GLU A 140 -11.18 -18.17 5.94
C GLU A 140 -9.89 -18.98 5.80
N GLU A 141 -9.57 -19.76 6.82
CA GLU A 141 -8.32 -20.52 6.90
C GLU A 141 -8.60 -22.00 7.17
N GLY A 142 -7.77 -22.87 6.59
CA GLY A 142 -7.85 -24.33 6.78
C GLY A 142 -8.60 -25.07 5.67
N PRO A 143 -8.58 -26.41 5.71
CA PRO A 143 -9.27 -27.25 4.74
C PRO A 143 -10.79 -27.05 4.82
N GLU A 144 -11.50 -27.34 3.73
CA GLU A 144 -12.95 -27.10 3.59
C GLU A 144 -13.76 -27.73 4.75
N GLU A 145 -13.33 -28.90 5.22
CA GLU A 145 -13.94 -29.67 6.30
C GLU A 145 -13.78 -29.06 7.70
N ALA A 146 -12.81 -28.15 7.90
CA ALA A 146 -12.51 -27.52 9.20
C ALA A 146 -12.22 -26.01 9.06
N ARG A 147 -12.92 -25.36 8.12
CA ARG A 147 -12.67 -23.97 7.74
C ARG A 147 -12.99 -23.02 8.88
N ARG A 148 -11.96 -22.36 9.40
CA ARG A 148 -12.09 -21.32 10.43
C ARG A 148 -12.37 -19.99 9.75
N GLN A 149 -13.48 -19.36 10.11
CA GLN A 149 -13.83 -18.02 9.65
C GLN A 149 -13.62 -17.03 10.78
N ASN A 150 -12.85 -15.97 10.51
CA ASN A 150 -12.68 -14.85 11.43
C ASN A 150 -13.11 -13.57 10.73
N ALA A 151 -13.97 -12.80 11.39
CA ALA A 151 -14.34 -11.46 10.95
C ALA A 151 -13.53 -10.43 11.73
N SER A 152 -13.01 -9.43 11.02
CA SER A 152 -12.22 -8.34 11.59
C SER A 152 -12.45 -7.05 10.82
N ARG A 153 -11.96 -5.92 11.33
CA ARG A 153 -11.95 -4.64 10.62
C ARG A 153 -10.51 -4.22 10.31
N LEU A 154 -10.34 -3.42 9.26
CA LEU A 154 -9.03 -2.84 8.94
C LEU A 154 -8.57 -1.87 10.04
N ILE A 155 -9.45 -0.97 10.46
CA ILE A 155 -9.29 -0.12 11.66
C ILE A 155 -10.23 -0.65 12.74
N THR A 156 -9.68 -1.02 13.90
CA THR A 156 -10.42 -1.67 15.00
C THR A 156 -11.01 -0.64 15.96
N ASP A 157 -10.33 0.48 16.19
CA ASP A 157 -10.82 1.61 16.99
C ASP A 157 -10.39 2.96 16.43
N LEU A 158 -11.22 3.99 16.68
CA LEU A 158 -10.94 5.38 16.35
C LEU A 158 -11.34 6.27 17.54
N GLY A 159 -10.34 6.68 18.32
CA GLY A 159 -10.52 7.61 19.44
C GLY A 159 -10.28 9.06 19.04
N ASN A 160 -11.18 9.96 19.45
CA ASN A 160 -10.97 11.41 19.36
C ASN A 160 -10.85 12.00 20.77
N ALA A 161 -9.64 12.22 21.26
CA ALA A 161 -9.43 12.91 22.52
C ALA A 161 -9.43 14.44 22.30
N GLY A 162 -10.62 15.06 22.32
CA GLY A 162 -10.87 16.45 22.73
C GLY A 162 -10.44 17.60 21.80
N ASN A 163 -11.18 18.71 21.91
CA ASN A 163 -11.14 19.97 21.15
C ASN A 163 -9.82 20.77 21.27
N GLY A 164 -8.70 20.23 20.77
CA GLY A 164 -7.48 20.99 20.54
C GLY A 164 -7.25 21.24 19.05
N THR A 165 -6.74 22.41 18.69
CA THR A 165 -6.45 22.89 17.31
C THR A 165 -5.53 21.98 16.47
N ASN A 166 -5.01 20.89 17.05
CA ASN A 166 -4.18 19.90 16.36
C ASN A 166 -4.73 18.46 16.39
N GLY A 167 -5.95 18.23 16.89
CA GLY A 167 -6.69 16.95 16.85
C GLY A 167 -5.86 15.73 17.24
N ARG A 168 -5.97 15.27 18.48
CA ARG A 168 -5.31 14.00 18.88
C ARG A 168 -5.81 12.86 17.98
N LEU A 169 -4.86 12.12 17.43
CA LEU A 169 -5.08 10.94 16.61
C LEU A 169 -4.90 9.71 17.52
N HIS A 170 -5.96 8.93 17.67
CA HIS A 170 -5.91 7.60 18.27
C HIS A 170 -6.58 6.63 17.31
N VAL A 171 -5.79 5.74 16.73
CA VAL A 171 -6.27 4.78 15.71
C VAL A 171 -5.68 3.43 16.01
N ASP A 172 -6.53 2.42 16.11
CA ASP A 172 -6.11 1.04 16.30
C ASP A 172 -6.25 0.32 14.96
N VAL A 173 -5.16 -0.28 14.49
CA VAL A 173 -5.08 -0.91 13.18
C VAL A 173 -4.89 -2.41 13.36
N ASN A 174 -5.65 -3.23 12.62
CA ASN A 174 -5.51 -4.68 12.71
C ASN A 174 -4.19 -5.13 12.03
N PRO A 175 -3.24 -5.75 12.76
CA PRO A 175 -1.96 -6.21 12.23
C PRO A 175 -2.09 -7.14 11.02
N GLN A 176 -3.02 -8.09 11.13
CA GLN A 176 -3.13 -9.23 10.23
C GLN A 176 -3.70 -8.76 8.90
N ILE A 177 -4.81 -8.02 8.94
CA ILE A 177 -5.43 -7.44 7.76
C ILE A 177 -4.49 -6.44 7.09
N THR A 178 -3.84 -5.58 7.88
CA THR A 178 -2.90 -4.60 7.33
C THR A 178 -1.66 -5.26 6.75
N GLY A 179 -1.17 -6.35 7.36
CA GLY A 179 -0.12 -7.19 6.84
C GLY A 179 -0.45 -7.80 5.48
N ILE A 180 -1.69 -8.26 5.29
CA ILE A 180 -2.20 -8.78 4.00
C ILE A 180 -2.34 -7.65 2.97
N VAL A 181 -2.87 -6.49 3.37
CA VAL A 181 -3.13 -5.36 2.47
C VAL A 181 -1.83 -4.72 1.98
N LEU A 182 -0.91 -4.42 2.90
CA LEU A 182 0.34 -3.70 2.61
C LEU A 182 1.55 -4.61 2.39
N GLY A 183 1.47 -5.89 2.74
CA GLY A 183 2.61 -6.80 2.70
C GLY A 183 3.68 -6.51 3.75
N LEU A 184 3.28 -6.11 4.96
CA LEU A 184 4.20 -5.62 6.01
C LEU A 184 5.32 -6.60 6.41
N ASN A 185 5.18 -7.89 6.10
CA ASN A 185 6.15 -8.91 6.43
C ASN A 185 7.30 -9.03 5.42
N THR A 186 7.12 -8.50 4.21
CA THR A 186 8.06 -8.71 3.09
C THR A 186 8.49 -7.41 2.42
N MET A 187 7.92 -6.27 2.83
CA MET A 187 8.01 -5.02 2.07
C MET A 187 8.56 -3.88 2.90
N ARG A 188 9.66 -3.33 2.41
CA ARG A 188 10.11 -2.00 2.81
C ARG A 188 9.39 -0.98 1.92
N ILE A 189 8.69 -0.01 2.50
CA ILE A 189 8.15 1.15 1.79
C ILE A 189 8.94 2.36 2.25
N ASP A 190 9.51 3.11 1.31
CA ASP A 190 10.23 4.34 1.64
C ASP A 190 9.24 5.51 1.65
N MET A 191 9.03 6.11 2.82
CA MET A 191 8.10 7.23 2.95
C MET A 191 8.59 8.50 2.22
N ASP A 192 9.90 8.66 1.97
CA ASP A 192 10.41 9.74 1.10
C ASP A 192 9.96 9.54 -0.35
N GLU A 193 10.01 8.30 -0.85
CA GLU A 193 9.50 7.95 -2.18
C GLU A 193 7.97 8.16 -2.26
N VAL A 194 7.22 7.72 -1.25
CA VAL A 194 5.76 7.93 -1.17
C VAL A 194 5.41 9.42 -1.19
N ARG A 195 6.14 10.25 -0.46
CA ARG A 195 5.96 11.72 -0.43
C ARG A 195 6.25 12.37 -1.78
N ALA A 196 7.21 11.85 -2.53
CA ALA A 196 7.60 12.38 -3.83
C ALA A 196 6.60 12.07 -4.96
N LEU A 197 5.83 10.98 -4.84
CA LEU A 197 4.83 10.56 -5.83
C LEU A 197 3.59 11.47 -5.82
N ARG A 198 3.24 11.99 -7.00
CA ARG A 198 2.20 13.01 -7.14
C ARG A 198 0.88 12.42 -7.60
N SER A 199 0.91 11.49 -8.56
CA SER A 199 -0.30 10.93 -9.15
C SER A 199 -0.75 9.63 -8.47
N ASP A 200 -2.08 9.42 -8.45
CA ASP A 200 -2.67 8.19 -7.92
C ASP A 200 -2.19 6.92 -8.64
N PRO A 201 -2.11 6.88 -9.99
CA PRO A 201 -1.55 5.72 -10.68
C PRO A 201 -0.10 5.43 -10.26
N ALA A 202 0.72 6.46 -10.04
CA ALA A 202 2.10 6.27 -9.63
C ALA A 202 2.20 5.69 -8.21
N ARG A 203 1.37 6.16 -7.26
CA ARG A 203 1.30 5.60 -5.90
C ARG A 203 0.87 4.13 -5.89
N LEU A 204 -0.17 3.79 -6.65
CA LEU A 204 -0.70 2.43 -6.71
C LEU A 204 0.27 1.48 -7.40
N ILE A 205 0.87 1.89 -8.53
CA ILE A 205 1.89 1.09 -9.21
C ILE A 205 3.11 0.91 -8.31
N TYR A 206 3.61 1.98 -7.70
CA TYR A 206 4.76 1.93 -6.79
C TYR A 206 4.53 0.95 -5.63
N GLN A 207 3.37 0.99 -4.99
CA GLN A 207 3.02 0.06 -3.91
C GLN A 207 3.07 -1.40 -4.39
N ARG A 208 2.54 -1.70 -5.60
CA ARG A 208 2.58 -3.08 -6.13
C ARG A 208 4.02 -3.49 -6.44
N LEU A 209 4.81 -2.62 -7.06
CA LEU A 209 6.19 -2.90 -7.41
C LEU A 209 7.05 -3.15 -6.18
N CYS A 210 6.87 -2.36 -5.12
CA CYS A 210 7.57 -2.57 -3.85
C CYS A 210 7.29 -3.94 -3.23
N GLY A 211 6.12 -4.50 -3.53
CA GLY A 211 5.72 -5.79 -2.98
C GLY A 211 6.11 -7.03 -3.74
N TRP A 212 6.60 -6.86 -4.95
CA TRP A 212 7.09 -7.96 -5.76
C TRP A 212 8.60 -7.85 -5.99
N ILE A 213 9.12 -6.63 -6.18
CA ILE A 213 10.52 -6.41 -6.53
C ILE A 213 11.29 -6.07 -5.25
N CYS A 214 12.12 -7.02 -4.81
CA CYS A 214 13.05 -6.79 -3.71
C CYS A 214 14.06 -5.67 -4.06
N PRO A 215 14.55 -4.90 -3.07
CA PRO A 215 15.59 -3.90 -3.31
C PRO A 215 16.80 -4.47 -4.06
N GLY A 216 17.27 -3.75 -5.09
CA GLY A 216 18.38 -4.18 -5.94
C GLY A 216 18.07 -5.33 -6.92
N LYS A 217 16.82 -5.81 -6.97
CA LYS A 217 16.38 -6.83 -7.92
C LYS A 217 15.53 -6.21 -9.03
N SER A 218 15.25 -7.02 -10.05
CA SER A 218 14.40 -6.65 -11.18
C SER A 218 13.21 -7.58 -11.32
N GLY A 219 12.09 -7.05 -11.80
CA GLY A 219 10.92 -7.81 -12.24
C GLY A 219 10.55 -7.46 -13.68
N ARG A 220 9.86 -8.37 -14.39
CA ARG A 220 9.33 -8.13 -15.74
C ARG A 220 7.83 -8.05 -15.69
N ILE A 221 7.23 -7.00 -16.25
CA ILE A 221 5.79 -6.76 -16.20
C ILE A 221 5.29 -6.06 -17.47
N SER A 222 4.09 -6.43 -17.91
CA SER A 222 3.40 -5.76 -19.02
C SER A 222 2.71 -4.47 -18.56
N ILE A 223 2.54 -3.52 -19.47
CA ILE A 223 1.74 -2.31 -19.25
C ILE A 223 0.29 -2.64 -18.96
N GLY A 224 -0.22 -3.75 -19.51
CA GLY A 224 -1.58 -4.23 -19.25
C GLY A 224 -1.76 -4.59 -17.77
N THR A 225 -0.80 -5.34 -17.22
CA THR A 225 -0.76 -5.70 -15.80
C THR A 225 -0.59 -4.48 -14.90
N LEU A 226 0.23 -3.49 -15.29
CA LEU A 226 0.33 -2.23 -14.54
C LEU A 226 -0.99 -1.45 -14.52
N CYS A 227 -1.72 -1.43 -15.64
CA CYS A 227 -3.02 -0.78 -15.72
C CYS A 227 -4.05 -1.47 -14.82
N SER A 228 -4.03 -2.81 -14.79
CA SER A 228 -5.00 -3.56 -13.98
C SER A 228 -4.83 -3.30 -12.49
N TYR A 229 -3.61 -2.99 -12.01
CA TYR A 229 -3.40 -2.56 -10.63
C TYR A 229 -4.06 -1.23 -10.24
N VAL A 230 -4.38 -0.38 -11.20
CA VAL A 230 -4.84 1.00 -10.95
C VAL A 230 -6.33 1.15 -11.22
N TRP A 231 -6.85 0.49 -12.26
CA TRP A 231 -8.22 0.65 -12.75
C TRP A 231 -8.94 -0.69 -12.84
N LEU A 232 -10.23 -0.71 -12.54
CA LEU A 232 -11.11 -1.85 -12.84
C LEU A 232 -11.27 -1.99 -14.36
N GLU A 233 -11.45 -3.22 -14.83
CA GLU A 233 -11.61 -3.50 -16.26
C GLU A 233 -12.78 -2.68 -16.82
N ASP A 234 -12.48 -1.87 -17.84
CA ASP A 234 -13.48 -1.23 -18.70
C ASP A 234 -13.28 -1.81 -20.08
N GLU A 235 -14.36 -2.20 -20.75
CA GLU A 235 -14.31 -2.91 -22.03
C GLU A 235 -14.00 -2.00 -23.23
N THR A 236 -13.91 -0.67 -23.04
CA THR A 236 -13.72 0.26 -24.17
C THR A 236 -12.26 0.47 -24.57
N CYS A 237 -11.95 0.25 -25.86
CA CYS A 237 -10.61 0.42 -26.44
C CYS A 237 -9.99 1.83 -26.20
N ALA A 238 -10.81 2.88 -26.21
CA ALA A 238 -10.36 4.25 -25.97
C ALA A 238 -9.90 4.46 -24.51
N ALA A 239 -10.64 3.90 -23.54
CA ALA A 239 -10.25 3.93 -22.13
C ALA A 239 -8.94 3.17 -21.90
N ILE A 240 -8.78 2.00 -22.53
CA ILE A 240 -7.54 1.20 -22.44
C ILE A 240 -6.32 1.99 -22.94
N ARG A 241 -6.43 2.68 -24.08
CA ARG A 241 -5.34 3.51 -24.61
C ARG A 241 -4.97 4.65 -23.66
N GLN A 242 -5.95 5.38 -23.13
CA GLN A 242 -5.69 6.47 -22.18
C GLN A 242 -5.05 5.97 -20.87
N ARG A 243 -5.49 4.81 -20.37
CA ARG A 243 -4.92 4.18 -19.17
C ARG A 243 -3.45 3.80 -19.37
N ARG A 244 -3.10 3.21 -20.52
CA ARG A 244 -1.70 2.93 -20.88
C ARG A 244 -0.85 4.20 -20.92
N VAL A 245 -1.36 5.30 -21.47
CA VAL A 245 -0.67 6.60 -21.46
C VAL A 245 -0.44 7.10 -20.02
N ARG A 246 -1.46 7.01 -19.15
CA ARG A 246 -1.34 7.41 -17.75
C ARG A 246 -0.37 6.52 -16.96
N ALA A 247 -0.40 5.20 -17.20
CA ALA A 247 0.54 4.26 -16.59
C ALA A 247 1.99 4.55 -17.01
N ARG A 248 2.23 4.90 -18.28
CA ARG A 248 3.57 5.34 -18.72
C ARG A 248 4.03 6.63 -18.04
N ARG A 249 3.14 7.61 -17.85
CA ARG A 249 3.46 8.82 -17.07
C ARG A 249 3.78 8.49 -15.62
N ALA A 250 3.04 7.57 -15.01
CA ALA A 250 3.32 7.07 -13.67
C ALA A 250 4.68 6.38 -13.56
N LEU A 251 5.08 5.60 -14.58
CA LEU A 251 6.43 5.03 -14.64
C LEU A 251 7.50 6.13 -14.70
N GLN A 252 7.27 7.26 -15.38
CA GLN A 252 8.21 8.38 -15.38
C GLN A 252 8.38 9.00 -13.99
N GLU A 253 7.31 9.11 -13.19
CA GLU A 253 7.42 9.53 -11.79
C GLU A 253 8.29 8.56 -10.98
N ILE A 254 8.10 7.25 -11.19
CA ILE A 254 8.86 6.19 -10.51
C ILE A 254 10.34 6.21 -10.93
N ILE A 255 10.64 6.44 -12.21
CA ILE A 255 12.02 6.66 -12.69
C ILE A 255 12.64 7.88 -11.97
N GLY A 256 11.85 8.93 -11.72
CA GLY A 256 12.28 10.11 -10.95
C GLY A 256 12.73 9.81 -9.51
N LEU A 257 12.30 8.68 -8.93
CA LEU A 257 12.76 8.18 -7.64
C LEU A 257 14.09 7.42 -7.72
N GLY A 258 14.61 7.19 -8.94
CA GLY A 258 15.84 6.47 -9.21
C GLY A 258 15.65 4.98 -9.49
N TRP A 259 14.42 4.52 -9.68
CA TRP A 259 14.11 3.20 -10.24
C TRP A 259 14.54 3.13 -11.70
N GLN A 260 14.98 1.97 -12.16
CA GLN A 260 15.30 1.77 -13.58
C GLN A 260 14.12 1.08 -14.25
N VAL A 261 13.70 1.59 -15.40
CA VAL A 261 12.60 1.04 -16.19
C VAL A 261 13.09 0.93 -17.62
N GLU A 262 13.16 -0.29 -18.13
CA GLU A 262 13.62 -0.62 -19.48
C GLU A 262 12.47 -1.28 -20.25
N GLU A 263 12.03 -0.68 -21.36
CA GLU A 263 11.06 -1.29 -22.27
C GLU A 263 11.84 -2.16 -23.26
N TYR A 264 11.78 -3.49 -23.10
CA TYR A 264 12.52 -4.42 -23.96
C TYR A 264 11.69 -4.91 -25.15
N GLU A 265 10.37 -4.87 -25.04
CA GLU A 265 9.39 -5.10 -26.10
C GLU A 265 8.24 -4.10 -25.94
N PRO A 266 7.48 -3.77 -27.00
CA PRO A 266 6.39 -2.80 -26.92
C PRO A 266 5.36 -3.16 -25.83
N GLY A 267 5.33 -2.37 -24.75
CA GLY A 267 4.45 -2.58 -23.61
C GLY A 267 4.96 -3.59 -22.57
N GLU A 268 6.16 -4.13 -22.72
CA GLU A 268 6.80 -5.05 -21.76
C GLU A 268 8.02 -4.40 -21.12
N TYR A 269 8.03 -4.35 -19.78
CA TYR A 269 9.00 -3.60 -19.01
C TYR A 269 9.80 -4.50 -18.09
N LYS A 270 11.11 -4.29 -18.05
CA LYS A 270 11.99 -4.74 -16.97
C LYS A 270 12.19 -3.57 -16.00
N ILE A 271 11.74 -3.74 -14.77
CA ILE A 271 11.79 -2.71 -13.73
C ILE A 271 12.77 -3.15 -12.65
N THR A 272 13.77 -2.33 -12.33
CA THR A 272 14.74 -2.57 -11.26
C THR A 272 14.53 -1.59 -10.12
N ARG A 273 14.37 -2.15 -8.92
CA ARG A 273 14.22 -1.38 -7.70
C ARG A 273 15.60 -0.93 -7.18
N PRO A 274 15.75 0.31 -6.69
CA PRO A 274 16.97 0.76 -6.04
C PRO A 274 17.39 -0.15 -4.86
N ALA A 275 18.69 -0.25 -4.60
CA ALA A 275 19.20 -0.95 -3.43
C ALA A 275 18.87 -0.17 -2.13
N ALA A 276 18.67 -0.89 -1.03
CA ALA A 276 18.17 -0.33 0.23
C ALA A 276 19.08 0.71 0.92
N ASN A 277 20.36 0.78 0.55
CA ASN A 277 21.35 1.71 1.12
C ASN A 277 21.46 3.04 0.37
N ARG A 278 20.53 3.36 -0.53
CA ARG A 278 20.60 4.60 -1.28
C ARG A 278 20.09 5.76 -0.43
N GLN A 279 20.99 6.61 0.06
CA GLN A 279 20.61 7.96 0.48
C GLN A 279 20.08 8.69 -0.75
N ILE A 280 18.77 8.95 -0.80
CA ILE A 280 18.19 9.81 -1.83
C ILE A 280 18.89 11.16 -1.70
N SER A 281 19.66 11.57 -2.72
CA SER A 281 20.36 12.84 -2.68
C SER A 281 19.32 13.93 -2.53
N ARG A 282 19.25 14.55 -1.35
CA ARG A 282 18.42 15.73 -1.09
C ARG A 282 18.67 16.70 -2.24
N ARG A 283 17.67 16.95 -3.08
CA ARG A 283 17.73 18.06 -4.04
C ARG A 283 17.91 19.33 -3.20
N LYS A 284 19.15 19.81 -3.11
CA LYS A 284 19.46 21.16 -2.66
C LYS A 284 18.87 22.11 -3.70
N ASN A 285 17.68 22.63 -3.45
CA ASN A 285 17.16 23.82 -4.12
C ASN A 285 16.44 24.66 -3.07
N CYS A 286 17.20 25.56 -2.45
CA CYS A 286 16.78 26.93 -2.19
C CYS A 286 18.07 27.74 -2.06
N GLY A 287 18.47 28.34 -3.17
CA GLY A 287 19.42 29.44 -3.16
C GLY A 287 18.78 30.61 -2.42
N LEU A 288 19.36 30.98 -1.29
CA LEU A 288 19.25 32.33 -0.76
C LEU A 288 20.42 33.10 -1.37
N THR A 289 20.11 33.86 -2.42
CA THR A 289 20.98 34.95 -2.86
C THR A 289 21.08 35.94 -1.72
N SER A 290 22.30 36.07 -1.21
CA SER A 290 22.72 37.14 -0.32
C SER A 290 22.77 38.43 -1.15
N SER A 291 21.99 39.42 -0.77
CA SER A 291 22.21 40.84 -1.02
C SER A 291 21.52 41.62 0.08
#